data_AF-A0A1S6U634-F1
#
_entry.id   AF-A0A1S6U634-F1
#
_cell.length_a   1.000
_cell.length_b   1.000
_cell.length_c   1.000
_cell.angle_alpha   90.00
_cell.angle_beta   90.00
_cell.angle_gamma   90.00
#
_symmetry.space_group_name_H-M   'P 1'
#
loop_
_entity.id
_entity.type
_entity.pdbx_description
1 polymer ?
#
loop_
_entity_poly.entity_id
_entity_poly.type
_entity_poly.pdbx_seq_one_letter_code
_entity_poly.pdbx_strand_id
1 'polypeptide(L)'
;MDFREQKICELFGDSKGFLPKARLEKYALRLQQIPTDKLVEFSIFADSFRENYQNTDMLLNKALNEWGKLLLAKAQAKGLRYFQSVDGLAEFCKKTYKEQLLCNCGKGSGFKDFVIISVDSDGNLRNNFVVLDNGTFQRLTSDETAQIFNWLFENQHKIGNVEYINPSYEEETPAIEHKQELIPQNKQVASMVKQLSNKLALKRA
;
A
#
# COMPACT_ATOMS: atom_id res chain seq x y z
N MET A 1 -34.40 -0.55 17.51
CA MET A 1 -33.04 -0.03 17.34
C MET A 1 -32.15 -0.91 18.18
N ASP A 2 -31.17 -1.56 17.57
CA ASP A 2 -30.27 -2.45 18.29
C ASP A 2 -29.25 -1.63 19.13
N PHE A 3 -28.57 -2.30 20.07
CA PHE A 3 -27.58 -1.66 20.96
C PHE A 3 -26.41 -1.00 20.21
N ARG A 4 -25.94 -1.62 19.12
CA ARG A 4 -24.88 -1.08 18.27
C ARG A 4 -25.37 0.15 17.50
N GLU A 5 -26.57 0.11 16.93
CA GLU A 5 -27.21 1.25 16.26
C GLU A 5 -27.36 2.44 17.19
N GLN A 6 -27.83 2.21 18.42
CA GLN A 6 -27.89 3.26 19.46
C GLN A 6 -26.53 3.90 19.68
N LYS A 7 -25.49 3.08 19.83
CA LYS A 7 -24.12 3.55 20.03
C LYS A 7 -23.56 4.31 18.83
N ILE A 8 -23.91 3.93 17.60
CA ILE A 8 -23.55 4.68 16.39
C ILE A 8 -24.22 6.06 16.41
N CYS A 9 -25.49 6.13 16.80
CA CYS A 9 -26.22 7.39 16.92
C CYS A 9 -25.64 8.31 18.01
N GLU A 10 -25.26 7.76 19.16
CA GLU A 10 -24.61 8.53 20.22
C GLU A 10 -23.26 9.13 19.79
N LEU A 11 -22.48 8.39 19.00
CA LEU A 11 -21.11 8.78 18.63
C LEU A 11 -21.04 9.64 17.35
N PHE A 12 -21.96 9.44 16.42
CA PHE A 12 -21.90 10.07 15.08
C PHE A 12 -23.18 10.84 14.71
N GLY A 13 -24.16 10.90 15.61
CA GLY A 13 -25.35 11.72 15.48
C GLY A 13 -25.10 13.20 15.81
N ASP A 14 -26.17 13.98 15.82
CA ASP A 14 -26.13 15.36 16.30
C ASP A 14 -25.98 15.45 17.83
N SER A 15 -26.02 16.66 18.39
CA SER A 15 -25.88 16.90 19.84
C SER A 15 -26.97 16.24 20.70
N LYS A 16 -28.04 15.71 20.09
CA LYS A 16 -29.11 14.96 20.76
C LYS A 16 -29.03 13.46 20.49
N GLY A 17 -27.95 12.99 19.86
CA GLY A 17 -27.78 11.60 19.44
C GLY A 17 -28.74 11.21 18.32
N PHE A 18 -29.29 12.17 17.57
CA PHE A 18 -30.18 11.88 16.45
C PHE A 18 -29.38 11.70 15.16
N LEU A 19 -29.67 10.61 14.45
CA LEU A 19 -29.13 10.33 13.12
C LEU A 19 -30.28 9.86 12.22
N PRO A 20 -30.50 10.48 11.05
CA PRO A 20 -31.54 10.03 10.11
C PRO A 20 -31.35 8.56 9.74
N LYS A 21 -32.45 7.80 9.62
CA LYS A 21 -32.42 6.35 9.35
C LYS A 21 -31.49 5.95 8.20
N ALA A 22 -31.56 6.68 7.07
CA ALA A 22 -30.69 6.42 5.92
C ALA A 22 -29.19 6.61 6.21
N ARG A 23 -28.83 7.56 7.08
CA ARG A 23 -27.44 7.76 7.52
C ARG A 23 -27.02 6.69 8.52
N LEU A 24 -27.91 6.28 9.42
CA LEU A 24 -27.65 5.18 10.35
C LEU A 24 -27.37 3.87 9.62
N GLU A 25 -28.22 3.48 8.67
CA GLU A 25 -28.01 2.28 7.85
C GLU A 25 -26.67 2.33 7.11
N LYS A 26 -26.34 3.50 6.54
CA LYS A 26 -25.05 3.74 5.88
C LYS A 26 -23.87 3.58 6.85
N TYR A 27 -23.95 4.14 8.05
CA TYR A 27 -22.88 4.06 9.04
C TYR A 27 -22.76 2.66 9.65
N ALA A 28 -23.88 1.97 9.89
CA ALA A 28 -23.90 0.58 10.33
C ALA A 28 -23.14 -0.32 9.34
N LEU A 29 -23.40 -0.17 8.04
CA LEU A 29 -22.68 -0.90 7.00
C LEU A 29 -21.18 -0.55 6.95
N ARG A 30 -20.84 0.74 7.01
CA ARG A 30 -19.43 1.18 6.94
C ARG A 30 -18.61 0.76 8.14
N LEU A 31 -19.21 0.84 9.33
CA LEU A 31 -18.55 0.54 10.58
C LEU A 31 -18.62 -0.96 10.91
N GLN A 32 -19.26 -1.81 10.11
CA GLN A 32 -19.47 -3.24 10.39
C GLN A 32 -18.19 -3.99 10.78
N GLN A 33 -17.04 -3.57 10.25
CA GLN A 33 -15.74 -4.18 10.54
C GLN A 33 -15.14 -3.76 11.89
N ILE A 34 -15.70 -2.73 12.55
CA ILE A 34 -15.28 -2.28 13.88
C ILE A 34 -16.18 -2.94 14.94
N PRO A 35 -15.62 -3.74 15.86
CA PRO A 35 -16.35 -4.29 16.99
C PRO A 35 -17.06 -3.22 17.82
N THR A 36 -18.23 -3.54 18.39
CA THR A 36 -19.07 -2.56 19.11
C THR A 36 -18.40 -1.96 20.34
N ASP A 37 -17.54 -2.73 21.01
CA ASP A 37 -16.69 -2.30 22.13
C ASP A 37 -15.61 -1.30 21.69
N LYS A 38 -15.17 -1.37 20.42
CA LYS A 38 -14.16 -0.49 19.82
C LYS A 38 -14.70 0.76 19.14
N LEU A 39 -16.02 0.91 19.03
CA LEU A 39 -16.63 2.09 18.40
C LEU A 39 -16.25 3.42 19.08
N VAL A 40 -16.10 3.43 20.40
CA VAL A 40 -15.70 4.64 21.16
C VAL A 40 -14.24 5.00 20.89
N GLU A 41 -13.33 4.03 20.94
CA GLU A 41 -11.92 4.27 20.61
C GLU A 41 -11.77 4.76 19.16
N PHE A 42 -12.52 4.15 18.24
CA PHE A 42 -12.56 4.56 16.85
C PHE A 42 -13.14 5.96 16.67
N SER A 43 -14.22 6.35 17.38
CA SER A 43 -14.79 7.69 17.21
C SER A 43 -13.82 8.79 17.64
N ILE A 44 -13.08 8.57 18.74
CA ILE A 44 -12.01 9.47 19.20
C ILE A 44 -10.91 9.55 18.15
N PHE A 45 -10.48 8.41 17.59
CA PHE A 45 -9.49 8.38 16.52
C PHE A 45 -9.98 9.09 15.25
N ALA A 46 -11.23 8.89 14.85
CA ALA A 46 -11.80 9.54 13.67
C ALA A 46 -11.88 11.06 13.86
N ASP A 47 -12.06 11.53 15.09
CA ASP A 47 -12.12 12.95 15.42
C ASP A 47 -10.82 13.69 15.08
N SER A 48 -9.67 13.03 15.14
CA SER A 48 -8.38 13.64 14.77
C SER A 48 -8.28 14.00 13.28
N PHE A 49 -9.23 13.54 12.45
CA PHE A 49 -9.32 13.88 11.03
C PHE A 49 -10.31 15.02 10.75
N ARG A 50 -11.06 15.50 11.75
CA ARG A 50 -12.16 16.46 11.56
C ARG A 50 -11.74 17.78 10.92
N GLU A 51 -10.55 18.28 11.25
CA GLU A 51 -10.04 19.53 10.66
C GLU A 51 -9.70 19.40 9.16
N ASN A 52 -9.36 18.18 8.72
CA ASN A 52 -8.90 17.92 7.34
C ASN A 52 -10.03 17.58 6.36
N TYR A 53 -11.26 17.38 6.86
CA TYR A 53 -12.38 16.92 6.04
C TYR A 53 -13.67 17.65 6.39
N GLN A 54 -14.23 18.38 5.42
CA GLN A 54 -15.55 19.01 5.55
C GLN A 54 -16.70 18.00 5.53
N ASN A 55 -16.51 16.85 4.86
CA ASN A 55 -17.52 15.81 4.70
C ASN A 55 -17.25 14.64 5.65
N THR A 56 -18.16 14.40 6.60
CA THR A 56 -18.12 13.28 7.55
C THR A 56 -17.97 11.93 6.85
N ASP A 57 -18.55 11.73 5.66
CA ASP A 57 -18.41 10.48 4.93
C ASP A 57 -16.99 10.23 4.43
N MET A 58 -16.28 11.27 3.98
CA MET A 58 -14.89 11.17 3.54
C MET A 58 -13.97 11.00 4.73
N LEU A 59 -14.24 11.73 5.82
CA LEU A 59 -13.57 11.58 7.09
C LEU A 59 -13.63 10.14 7.59
N LEU A 60 -14.84 9.57 7.68
CA LEU A 60 -15.03 8.20 8.17
C LEU A 60 -14.34 7.17 7.27
N ASN A 61 -14.37 7.37 5.95
CA ASN A 61 -13.66 6.48 5.03
C ASN A 61 -12.15 6.53 5.25
N LYS A 62 -11.57 7.74 5.39
CA LYS A 62 -10.14 7.89 5.66
C LYS A 62 -9.78 7.30 7.02
N ALA A 63 -10.56 7.60 8.06
CA ALA A 63 -10.36 7.09 9.40
C ALA A 63 -10.45 5.55 9.43
N LEU A 64 -11.40 4.94 8.71
CA LEU A 64 -11.51 3.47 8.61
C LEU A 64 -10.25 2.85 8.01
N ASN A 65 -9.72 3.42 6.93
CA ASN A 65 -8.52 2.92 6.28
C ASN A 65 -7.30 3.04 7.22
N GLU A 66 -7.09 4.20 7.84
CA GLU A 66 -5.96 4.42 8.77
C GLU A 66 -6.09 3.60 10.06
N TRP A 67 -7.30 3.43 10.58
CA TRP A 67 -7.57 2.55 11.71
C TRP A 67 -7.22 1.10 11.39
N GLY A 68 -7.59 0.64 10.18
CA GLY A 68 -7.23 -0.68 9.69
C GLY A 68 -5.71 -0.89 9.63
N LYS A 69 -4.94 0.11 9.15
CA LYS A 69 -3.46 0.06 9.19
C LYS A 69 -2.92 -0.03 10.60
N LEU A 70 -3.49 0.73 11.54
CA LEU A 70 -3.09 0.72 12.94
C LEU A 70 -3.36 -0.65 13.59
N LEU A 71 -4.50 -1.28 13.29
CA LEU A 71 -4.79 -2.64 13.78
C LEU A 71 -3.86 -3.68 13.16
N LEU A 72 -3.58 -3.58 11.86
CA LEU A 72 -2.60 -4.44 11.18
C LEU A 72 -1.22 -4.30 11.84
N ALA A 73 -0.72 -3.08 12.04
CA ALA A 73 0.56 -2.82 12.69
C ALA A 73 0.60 -3.39 14.13
N LYS A 74 -0.48 -3.25 14.91
CA LYS A 74 -0.60 -3.86 16.24
C LYS A 74 -0.55 -5.38 16.20
N ALA A 75 -1.18 -6.02 15.20
CA ALA A 75 -1.14 -7.46 15.03
C ALA A 75 0.27 -7.94 14.64
N GLN A 76 0.91 -7.24 13.69
CA GLN A 76 2.29 -7.49 13.25
C GLN A 76 3.28 -7.39 14.42
N ALA A 77 3.18 -6.35 15.26
CA ALA A 77 4.02 -6.17 16.44
C ALA A 77 3.89 -7.29 17.48
N LYS A 78 2.75 -8.00 17.48
CA LYS A 78 2.49 -9.16 18.34
C LYS A 78 2.76 -10.50 17.65
N GLY A 79 3.22 -10.50 16.40
CA GLY A 79 3.41 -11.71 15.59
C GLY A 79 2.10 -12.44 15.26
N LEU A 80 0.96 -11.77 15.31
CA LEU A 80 -0.35 -12.36 15.03
C LEU A 80 -0.74 -12.17 13.55
N ARG A 81 -1.38 -13.18 12.94
CA ARG A 81 -2.01 -13.03 11.62
C ARG A 81 -3.25 -12.15 11.75
N TYR A 82 -3.31 -11.09 10.95
CA TYR A 82 -4.44 -10.17 10.89
C TYR A 82 -5.50 -10.66 9.89
N PHE A 83 -5.06 -11.09 8.71
CA PHE A 83 -5.94 -11.62 7.66
C PHE A 83 -6.05 -13.14 7.74
N GLN A 84 -7.27 -13.65 7.52
CA GLN A 84 -7.60 -15.09 7.49
C GLN A 84 -7.81 -15.64 6.07
N SER A 85 -7.91 -14.76 5.06
CA SER A 85 -8.01 -15.15 3.66
C SER A 85 -7.22 -14.19 2.76
N VAL A 86 -6.81 -14.70 1.59
CA VAL A 86 -6.13 -13.91 0.55
C VAL A 86 -7.05 -12.83 0.02
N ASP A 87 -8.33 -13.13 -0.19
CA ASP A 87 -9.31 -12.16 -0.71
C ASP A 87 -9.50 -10.96 0.23
N GLY A 88 -9.62 -11.23 1.54
CA GLY A 88 -9.77 -10.17 2.54
C GLY A 88 -8.52 -9.29 2.65
N LEU A 89 -7.34 -9.89 2.50
CA LEU A 89 -6.07 -9.17 2.41
C LEU A 89 -6.01 -8.31 1.14
N ALA A 90 -6.37 -8.88 -0.01
CA ALA A 90 -6.32 -8.20 -1.30
C ALA A 90 -7.27 -7.00 -1.31
N GLU A 91 -8.52 -7.17 -0.87
CA GLU A 91 -9.49 -6.07 -0.77
C GLU A 91 -8.97 -4.96 0.15
N PHE A 92 -8.44 -5.33 1.32
CA PHE A 92 -7.84 -4.38 2.23
C PHE A 92 -6.68 -3.61 1.59
N CYS A 93 -5.74 -4.30 0.95
CA CYS A 93 -4.57 -3.66 0.35
C CYS A 93 -4.99 -2.68 -0.75
N LYS A 94 -5.88 -3.10 -1.65
CA LYS A 94 -6.36 -2.27 -2.77
C LYS A 94 -7.09 -1.01 -2.30
N LYS A 95 -7.85 -1.11 -1.21
CA LYS A 95 -8.63 0.00 -0.68
C LYS A 95 -7.82 0.93 0.22
N THR A 96 -7.00 0.37 1.10
CA THR A 96 -6.31 1.08 2.18
C THR A 96 -5.01 1.73 1.73
N TYR A 97 -4.32 1.12 0.75
CA TYR A 97 -3.06 1.63 0.20
C TYR A 97 -3.21 2.26 -1.19
N LYS A 98 -4.44 2.58 -1.62
CA LYS A 98 -4.69 3.29 -2.88
C LYS A 98 -3.82 4.56 -2.97
N GLU A 99 -3.09 4.68 -4.08
CA GLU A 99 -2.11 5.74 -4.36
C GLU A 99 -0.93 5.78 -3.36
N GLN A 100 -0.62 4.65 -2.73
CA GLN A 100 0.47 4.52 -1.76
C GLN A 100 1.36 3.31 -2.08
N LEU A 101 2.56 3.31 -1.49
CA LEU A 101 3.45 2.16 -1.51
C LEU A 101 2.88 1.06 -0.61
N LEU A 102 2.92 -0.18 -1.10
CA LEU A 102 2.36 -1.33 -0.41
C LEU A 102 3.43 -2.12 0.33
N CYS A 103 4.48 -2.55 -0.35
CA CYS A 103 5.53 -3.40 0.24
C CYS A 103 6.80 -3.41 -0.61
N ASN A 104 7.93 -3.70 0.03
CA ASN A 104 9.07 -4.30 -0.65
C ASN A 104 8.83 -5.78 -0.91
N CYS A 105 9.24 -6.23 -2.09
CA CYS A 105 9.30 -7.64 -2.44
C CYS A 105 10.38 -8.37 -1.64
N GLY A 106 10.42 -9.68 -1.81
CA GLY A 106 11.33 -10.55 -1.07
C GLY A 106 11.42 -11.92 -1.71
N LYS A 107 12.31 -12.76 -1.19
CA LYS A 107 12.38 -14.17 -1.57
C LYS A 107 10.98 -14.83 -1.61
N GLY A 108 10.64 -15.41 -2.76
CA GLY A 108 9.36 -16.08 -3.00
C GLY A 108 8.25 -15.18 -3.56
N SER A 109 8.43 -13.85 -3.64
CA SER A 109 7.42 -12.95 -4.22
C SER A 109 7.39 -12.98 -5.76
N GLY A 110 8.42 -13.54 -6.39
CA GLY A 110 8.64 -13.48 -7.85
C GLY A 110 9.47 -12.28 -8.30
N PHE A 111 9.81 -11.37 -7.39
CA PHE A 111 10.61 -10.17 -7.66
C PHE A 111 11.82 -10.08 -6.72
N LYS A 112 12.76 -9.19 -7.05
CA LYS A 112 13.93 -8.88 -6.21
C LYS A 112 13.53 -8.05 -4.98
N ASP A 113 14.36 -8.06 -3.95
CA ASP A 113 14.03 -7.45 -2.64
C ASP A 113 13.95 -5.91 -2.72
N PHE A 114 14.73 -5.29 -3.62
CA PHE A 114 14.65 -3.85 -3.90
C PHE A 114 13.38 -3.43 -4.65
N VAL A 115 12.60 -4.36 -5.22
CA VAL A 115 11.38 -4.01 -5.96
C VAL A 115 10.30 -3.58 -4.98
N ILE A 116 9.79 -2.36 -5.19
CA ILE A 116 8.66 -1.82 -4.41
C ILE A 116 7.39 -1.96 -5.23
N ILE A 117 6.34 -2.50 -4.61
CA ILE A 117 5.00 -2.54 -5.17
C ILE A 117 4.19 -1.38 -4.61
N SER A 118 3.49 -0.64 -5.47
CA SER A 118 2.50 0.37 -5.07
C SER A 118 1.11 -0.02 -5.54
N VAL A 119 0.08 0.62 -4.98
CA VAL A 119 -1.30 0.52 -5.45
C VAL A 119 -1.68 1.82 -6.15
N ASP A 120 -2.26 1.73 -7.34
CA ASP A 120 -2.74 2.91 -8.07
C ASP A 120 -4.14 3.37 -7.67
N SER A 121 -4.65 4.40 -8.35
CA SER A 121 -5.99 4.97 -8.12
C SER A 121 -7.12 3.97 -8.34
N ASP A 122 -6.91 2.93 -9.13
CA ASP A 122 -7.94 1.93 -9.45
C ASP A 122 -7.82 0.67 -8.58
N GLY A 123 -6.85 0.66 -7.66
CA GLY A 123 -6.58 -0.51 -6.82
C GLY A 123 -5.73 -1.57 -7.51
N ASN A 124 -5.04 -1.25 -8.61
CA ASN A 124 -4.14 -2.18 -9.28
C ASN A 124 -2.73 -2.07 -8.71
N LEU A 125 -2.03 -3.20 -8.65
CA LEU A 125 -0.64 -3.24 -8.22
C LEU A 125 0.27 -2.77 -9.36
N ARG A 126 1.30 -2.01 -9.00
CA ARG A 126 2.33 -1.53 -9.92
C ARG A 126 3.72 -1.81 -9.38
N ASN A 127 4.62 -2.16 -10.30
CA ASN A 127 6.03 -2.38 -10.04
C ASN A 127 6.79 -1.06 -10.22
N ASN A 128 7.27 -0.49 -9.11
CA ASN A 128 7.92 0.82 -9.14
C ASN A 128 9.34 0.78 -9.73
N PHE A 129 9.90 -0.41 -9.95
CA PHE A 129 11.21 -0.55 -10.58
C PHE A 129 11.14 -0.35 -12.11
N VAL A 130 9.99 -0.60 -12.73
CA VAL A 130 9.80 -0.48 -14.17
C VAL A 130 8.93 0.73 -14.47
N VAL A 131 9.54 1.77 -15.04
CA VAL A 131 8.85 2.97 -15.52
C VAL A 131 8.62 2.84 -17.02
N LEU A 132 7.36 2.94 -17.45
CA LEU A 132 6.98 2.93 -18.85
C LEU A 132 7.24 4.29 -19.51
N ASP A 133 7.24 4.34 -20.84
CA ASP A 133 7.50 5.56 -21.62
C ASP A 133 6.58 6.74 -21.28
N ASN A 134 5.37 6.45 -20.79
CA ASN A 134 4.41 7.45 -20.35
C ASN A 134 4.66 7.97 -18.90
N GLY A 135 5.77 7.59 -18.27
CA GLY A 135 6.13 7.97 -16.91
C GLY A 135 5.36 7.22 -15.81
N THR A 136 4.53 6.24 -16.16
CA THR A 136 3.79 5.43 -15.18
C THR A 136 4.53 4.14 -14.83
N PHE A 137 4.34 3.66 -13.62
CA PHE A 137 4.87 2.36 -13.20
C PHE A 137 4.12 1.21 -13.90
N GLN A 138 4.86 0.16 -14.26
CA GLN A 138 4.32 -1.02 -14.93
C GLN A 138 3.25 -1.67 -14.05
N ARG A 139 2.05 -1.85 -14.60
CA ARG A 139 0.98 -2.60 -13.95
C ARG A 139 1.32 -4.08 -13.95
N LEU A 140 1.11 -4.75 -12.82
CA LEU A 140 1.26 -6.20 -12.70
C LEU A 140 0.14 -6.89 -13.48
N THR A 141 0.49 -8.01 -14.11
CA THR A 141 -0.46 -8.95 -14.71
C THR A 141 -1.33 -9.61 -13.63
N SER A 142 -2.39 -10.30 -14.04
CA SER A 142 -3.26 -11.04 -13.10
C SER A 142 -2.50 -12.11 -12.31
N ASP A 143 -1.59 -12.83 -12.97
CA ASP A 143 -0.81 -13.90 -12.34
C ASP A 143 0.20 -13.33 -11.34
N GLU A 144 0.92 -12.27 -11.72
CA GLU A 144 1.83 -11.56 -10.81
C GLU A 144 1.08 -10.96 -9.61
N THR A 145 -0.11 -10.39 -9.85
CA THR A 145 -0.96 -9.83 -8.79
C THR A 145 -1.39 -10.92 -7.81
N ALA A 146 -1.84 -12.08 -8.30
CA ALA A 146 -2.21 -13.22 -7.48
C ALA A 146 -1.00 -13.75 -6.69
N GLN A 147 0.16 -13.84 -7.32
CA GLN A 147 1.40 -14.25 -6.69
C GLN A 147 1.79 -13.31 -5.53
N ILE A 148 1.76 -11.99 -5.75
CA ILE A 148 2.05 -11.01 -4.70
C ILE A 148 1.07 -11.12 -3.54
N PHE A 149 -0.23 -11.25 -3.78
CA PHE A 149 -1.20 -11.38 -2.68
C PHE A 149 -1.05 -12.69 -1.90
N ASN A 150 -0.79 -13.81 -2.58
CA ASN A 150 -0.49 -15.08 -1.91
C ASN A 150 0.79 -14.97 -1.07
N TRP A 151 1.84 -14.33 -1.59
CA TRP A 151 3.07 -14.10 -0.86
C TRP A 151 2.87 -13.17 0.36
N LEU A 152 2.13 -12.07 0.21
CA LEU A 152 1.78 -11.17 1.31
C LEU A 152 0.90 -11.84 2.36
N PHE A 153 0.07 -12.80 1.98
CA PHE A 153 -0.74 -13.56 2.92
C PHE A 153 0.09 -14.37 3.91
N GLU A 154 1.21 -14.94 3.44
CA GLU A 154 2.20 -15.60 4.30
C GLU A 154 3.18 -14.62 4.96
N ASN A 155 3.40 -13.45 4.35
CA ASN A 155 4.33 -12.42 4.81
C ASN A 155 3.61 -11.14 5.27
N GLN A 156 2.54 -11.26 6.07
CA GLN A 156 1.69 -10.11 6.42
C GLN A 156 2.47 -8.96 7.08
N HIS A 157 3.62 -9.23 7.71
CA HIS A 157 4.54 -8.24 8.29
C HIS A 157 5.19 -7.29 7.27
N LYS A 158 5.16 -7.62 5.97
CA LYS A 158 5.65 -6.77 4.87
C LYS A 158 4.64 -5.72 4.41
N ILE A 159 3.36 -5.90 4.74
CA ILE A 159 2.29 -4.98 4.30
C ILE A 159 2.47 -3.63 5.00
N GLY A 160 2.62 -2.58 4.20
CA GLY A 160 2.86 -1.21 4.65
C GLY A 160 4.26 -0.93 5.16
N ASN A 161 5.15 -1.92 5.15
CA ASN A 161 6.55 -1.73 5.52
C ASN A 161 7.39 -1.61 4.24
N VAL A 162 7.82 -0.38 3.95
CA VAL A 162 8.55 -0.06 2.73
C VAL A 162 9.87 0.62 3.09
N GLU A 163 10.96 0.02 2.64
CA GLU A 163 12.33 0.46 2.81
C GLU A 163 12.99 0.62 1.42
N TYR A 164 13.70 1.71 1.21
CA TYR A 164 14.42 1.92 -0.05
C TYR A 164 15.76 1.20 0.00
N ILE A 165 15.82 0.05 -0.67
CA ILE A 165 17.04 -0.75 -0.82
C ILE A 165 17.73 -0.34 -2.12
N ASN A 166 19.01 0.01 -2.05
CA ASN A 166 19.77 0.42 -3.24
C ASN A 166 20.19 -0.83 -4.05
N PRO A 167 19.82 -0.94 -5.35
CA PRO A 167 20.09 -2.13 -6.16
C PRO A 167 21.58 -2.49 -6.30
N SER A 168 22.48 -1.52 -6.15
CA SER A 168 23.93 -1.73 -6.29
C SER A 168 24.55 -2.66 -5.24
N TYR A 169 23.83 -2.97 -4.15
CA TYR A 169 24.30 -3.89 -3.11
C TYR A 169 23.94 -5.36 -3.36
N GLU A 170 23.15 -5.68 -4.40
CA GLU A 170 22.74 -7.06 -4.72
C GLU A 170 23.58 -7.73 -5.83
N GLU A 171 24.66 -7.11 -6.32
CA GLU A 171 25.53 -7.66 -7.38
C GLU A 171 26.44 -8.84 -6.96
N GLU A 172 26.19 -9.48 -5.82
CA GLU A 172 26.88 -10.72 -5.43
C GLU A 172 25.89 -11.85 -5.13
N THR A 173 25.19 -12.36 -6.15
CA THR A 173 24.84 -13.80 -6.32
C THR A 173 24.05 -14.03 -7.62
N PRO A 174 24.38 -15.06 -8.43
CA PRO A 174 23.98 -15.11 -9.84
C PRO A 174 22.49 -15.38 -10.02
N ALA A 175 21.86 -14.53 -10.83
CA ALA A 175 20.47 -14.54 -11.20
C ALA A 175 20.17 -15.59 -12.29
N ILE A 176 19.02 -16.26 -12.14
CA ILE A 176 18.41 -17.10 -13.18
C ILE A 176 18.04 -16.20 -14.37
N GLU A 177 18.50 -16.60 -15.56
CA GLU A 177 18.30 -15.92 -16.83
C GLU A 177 16.82 -15.88 -17.24
N HIS A 178 16.25 -14.67 -17.30
CA HIS A 178 15.15 -14.40 -18.23
C HIS A 178 15.67 -13.45 -19.31
N LYS A 179 15.88 -14.01 -20.51
CA LYS A 179 16.16 -13.25 -21.73
C LYS A 179 14.95 -12.41 -22.10
N GLN A 180 15.00 -11.12 -21.81
CA GLN A 180 14.29 -10.11 -22.59
C GLN A 180 15.31 -9.05 -23.00
N GLU A 181 15.41 -8.82 -24.31
CA GLU A 181 16.37 -7.92 -24.94
C GLU A 181 16.15 -6.49 -24.44
N LEU A 182 17.07 -6.03 -23.61
CA LEU A 182 17.20 -4.62 -23.25
C LEU A 182 17.76 -3.86 -24.47
N ILE A 183 16.91 -3.08 -25.13
CA ILE A 183 17.34 -2.08 -26.11
C ILE A 183 18.06 -0.96 -25.33
N PRO A 184 19.37 -0.71 -25.55
CA PRO A 184 20.07 0.35 -24.83
C PRO A 184 19.72 1.71 -25.43
N GLN A 185 18.80 2.44 -24.80
CA GLN A 185 18.59 3.86 -25.11
C GLN A 185 19.53 4.73 -24.29
N ASN A 186 20.75 4.97 -24.81
CA ASN A 186 21.34 6.32 -24.93
C ASN A 186 22.77 6.27 -25.48
N LYS A 187 22.90 6.24 -26.81
CA LYS A 187 24.19 6.34 -27.52
C LYS A 187 24.92 7.68 -27.29
N GLN A 188 24.23 8.71 -26.78
CA GLN A 188 24.83 10.03 -26.50
C GLN A 188 25.53 10.10 -25.13
N VAL A 189 25.06 9.38 -24.11
CA VAL A 189 25.69 9.39 -22.78
C VAL A 189 26.98 8.55 -22.80
N ALA A 190 26.98 7.42 -23.50
CA ALA A 190 28.16 6.58 -23.66
C ALA A 190 29.31 7.27 -24.43
N SER A 191 29.01 8.11 -25.41
CA SER A 191 30.04 8.86 -26.14
C SER A 191 30.63 10.01 -25.32
N MET A 192 29.81 10.70 -24.52
CA MET A 192 30.27 11.74 -23.59
C MET A 192 31.18 11.18 -22.48
N VAL A 193 30.81 10.04 -21.88
CA VAL A 193 31.63 9.38 -20.84
C VAL A 193 32.98 8.94 -21.42
N LYS A 194 33.00 8.39 -22.64
CA LYS A 194 34.23 7.97 -23.31
C LYS A 194 35.16 9.15 -23.64
N GLN A 195 34.62 10.31 -24.00
CA GLN A 195 35.39 11.52 -24.27
C GLN A 195 35.96 12.17 -23.01
N LEU A 196 35.23 12.13 -21.88
CA LEU A 196 35.70 12.61 -20.58
C LEU A 196 36.83 11.73 -20.02
N SER A 197 36.71 10.40 -20.13
CA SER A 197 37.74 9.46 -19.67
C SER A 197 39.05 9.61 -20.43
N ASN A 198 39.01 9.84 -21.75
CA ASN A 198 40.22 10.07 -22.55
C ASN A 198 40.90 11.41 -22.22
N LYS A 199 40.15 12.46 -21.88
CA LYS A 199 40.72 13.76 -21.47
C LYS A 199 41.36 13.72 -20.08
N LEU A 200 40.89 12.85 -19.19
CA LEU A 200 41.47 12.67 -17.85
C LEU A 200 42.74 11.82 -17.87
N ALA A 201 42.85 10.85 -18.79
CA ALA A 201 44.06 10.04 -18.98
C ALA A 201 45.24 10.86 -19.55
N LEU A 202 44.97 11.82 -20.43
CA LEU A 202 45.99 12.69 -21.03
C LEU A 202 46.51 13.81 -20.11
N LYS A 203 45.84 14.07 -18.97
CA LYS A 203 46.31 15.06 -17.97
C LYS A 203 47.16 14.45 -16.85
N ARG A 204 47.38 13.13 -16.87
CA ARG A 204 48.19 12.39 -15.88
C ARG A 204 49.42 11.71 -16.50
N ALA A 205 49.75 12.02 -17.76
CA ALA A 205 50.98 11.62 -18.43
C ALA A 205 51.94 12.81 -18.53
#